data_AF-A0A8C0EWS1-F1
#
_entry.id   AF-A0A8C0EWS1-F1
#
_cell.length_a   1.000
_cell.length_b   1.000
_cell.length_c   1.000
_cell.angle_alpha   90.00
_cell.angle_beta   90.00
_cell.angle_gamma   90.00
#
_symmetry.space_group_name_H-M   'P 1'
#
loop_
_entity.id
_entity.type
_entity.pdbx_description
1 polymer ?
#
loop_
_entity_poly.entity_id
_entity_poly.type
_entity_poly.pdbx_seq_one_letter_code
_entity_poly.pdbx_strand_id
1 'polypeptide(L)'
;GFKVGMKLEGLDPEHPSRFCVLTVAEVRGYRMRLHFDGYPECYDFWVNADSSDIHPVGWCEKTSHKLLPPKGFKEGEFNWTSYLKNCKAQAAPKSLFKTLSTPVTPSGFRLGMKLEAVDKKNPSLMCVATITDMVDNRLLIHFDNWDESYDYWCEASSPYIRPVGYCQETGTPLTTPPGMLKVRLISCLSQKTGKLYLPHNYVFRPAHGFQVNMKLEAVDRRNPILIRVATIVDKDDHRIKIHFDGWDCNYDFWVDADSPDVHPVGWCAKTGHALQVPLGSVLQICLTFSFLLPGAVDRVGTVGQACPTPGCHGVGHVRGPRYGTHYTLVGCPYSDVNLNRENLLQDRLSGERPSPSNSMQKAKRLETPLPFLLGALHQSIFMPSLASNPTHRLHLCWEKHCKLLPEVSGLTAKHVAKWTVEEVVSFIQRLPGCKEQASVFREEQIDGEAFLLLNQSDIVKILSIKLGPALKIYNAILMFKSMCFK
;
A
#
# COMPACT_ATOMS: atom_id res chain seq x y z
N GLY A 1 -17.88 7.37 -12.66
CA GLY A 1 -19.13 6.60 -12.54
C GLY A 1 -19.22 5.90 -11.20
N PHE A 2 -18.18 5.17 -10.83
CA PHE A 2 -18.02 4.61 -9.49
C PHE A 2 -18.05 5.69 -8.41
N LYS A 3 -18.54 5.32 -7.22
CA LYS A 3 -18.66 6.20 -6.06
C LYS A 3 -18.16 5.45 -4.82
N VAL A 4 -17.64 6.22 -3.86
CA VAL A 4 -17.20 5.67 -2.57
C VAL A 4 -18.34 4.92 -1.89
N GLY A 5 -18.02 3.76 -1.31
CA GLY A 5 -18.97 2.86 -0.66
C GLY A 5 -19.68 1.87 -1.58
N MET A 6 -19.53 1.99 -2.91
CA MET A 6 -19.99 0.95 -3.83
C MET A 6 -19.21 -0.35 -3.63
N LYS A 7 -19.90 -1.49 -3.71
CA LYS A 7 -19.29 -2.82 -3.61
C LYS A 7 -19.25 -3.54 -4.94
N LEU A 8 -18.20 -4.34 -5.15
CA LEU A 8 -17.95 -5.08 -6.38
C LEU A 8 -17.13 -6.34 -6.10
N GLU A 9 -16.92 -7.15 -7.14
CA GLU A 9 -16.02 -8.30 -7.13
C GLU A 9 -14.74 -7.93 -7.89
N GLY A 10 -13.59 -8.45 -7.49
CA GLY A 10 -12.36 -8.21 -8.25
C GLY A 10 -11.23 -9.14 -7.85
N LEU A 11 -10.21 -9.21 -8.69
CA LEU A 11 -9.03 -10.03 -8.43
C LEU A 11 -8.17 -9.45 -7.31
N ASP A 12 -7.55 -10.34 -6.56
CA ASP A 12 -6.45 -9.99 -5.66
C ASP A 12 -5.17 -9.80 -6.48
N PRO A 13 -4.54 -8.61 -6.50
CA PRO A 13 -3.32 -8.38 -7.27
C PRO A 13 -2.14 -9.27 -6.85
N GLU A 14 -2.07 -9.68 -5.58
CA GLU A 14 -1.01 -10.58 -5.08
C GLU A 14 -1.40 -12.07 -5.23
N HIS A 15 -2.67 -12.37 -5.48
CA HIS A 15 -3.19 -13.71 -5.75
C HIS A 15 -4.14 -13.73 -6.95
N PRO A 16 -3.61 -13.68 -8.18
CA PRO A 16 -4.43 -13.47 -9.38
C PRO A 16 -5.43 -14.59 -9.70
N SER A 17 -5.38 -15.73 -9.00
CA SER A 17 -6.38 -16.81 -9.05
C SER A 17 -7.62 -16.56 -8.18
N ARG A 18 -7.61 -15.51 -7.34
CA ARG A 18 -8.59 -15.30 -6.28
C ARG A 18 -9.46 -14.07 -6.52
N PHE A 19 -10.76 -14.29 -6.67
CA PHE A 19 -11.76 -13.22 -6.68
C PHE A 19 -12.21 -12.88 -5.27
N CYS A 20 -12.33 -11.59 -4.97
CA CYS A 20 -12.60 -11.08 -3.63
C CYS A 20 -13.76 -10.08 -3.62
N VAL A 21 -14.41 -9.94 -2.47
CA VAL A 21 -15.36 -8.86 -2.19
C VAL A 21 -14.61 -7.56 -1.90
N LEU A 22 -14.89 -6.52 -2.69
CA LEU A 22 -14.21 -5.24 -2.61
C LEU A 22 -15.19 -4.07 -2.42
N THR A 23 -14.72 -3.02 -1.76
CA THR A 23 -15.40 -1.73 -1.63
C THR A 23 -14.58 -0.62 -2.27
N VAL A 24 -15.22 0.28 -3.01
CA VAL A 24 -14.61 1.53 -3.49
C VAL A 24 -14.35 2.45 -2.28
N ALA A 25 -13.10 2.57 -1.87
CA ALA A 25 -12.70 3.40 -0.73
C ALA A 25 -12.46 4.86 -1.13
N GLU A 26 -11.97 5.08 -2.34
CA GLU A 26 -11.64 6.42 -2.85
C GLU A 26 -11.77 6.47 -4.37
N VAL A 27 -12.11 7.64 -4.91
CA VAL A 27 -12.16 7.90 -6.36
C VAL A 27 -11.34 9.15 -6.66
N ARG A 28 -10.42 9.05 -7.62
CA ARG A 28 -9.59 10.17 -8.09
C ARG A 28 -9.51 10.16 -9.61
N GLY A 29 -10.15 11.15 -10.23
CA GLY A 29 -10.27 11.22 -11.68
C GLY A 29 -10.88 9.92 -12.25
N TYR A 30 -10.13 9.23 -13.10
CA TYR A 30 -10.52 7.94 -13.70
C TYR A 30 -10.04 6.71 -12.93
N ARG A 31 -9.44 6.90 -11.75
CA ARG A 31 -8.91 5.84 -10.89
C ARG A 31 -9.74 5.69 -9.63
N MET A 32 -9.72 4.50 -9.05
CA MET A 32 -10.32 4.22 -7.76
C MET A 32 -9.42 3.35 -6.91
N ARG A 33 -9.48 3.57 -5.60
CA ARG A 33 -8.86 2.71 -4.60
C ARG A 33 -9.88 1.70 -4.11
N LEU A 34 -9.51 0.42 -4.17
CA LEU A 34 -10.32 -0.70 -3.74
C LEU A 34 -9.82 -1.23 -2.41
N HIS A 35 -10.78 -1.58 -1.56
CA HIS A 35 -10.56 -2.09 -0.22
C HIS A 35 -11.08 -3.52 -0.10
N PHE A 36 -10.28 -4.39 0.52
CA PHE A 36 -10.71 -5.76 0.85
C PHE A 36 -11.59 -5.75 2.10
N ASP A 37 -12.86 -6.10 1.94
CA ASP A 37 -13.82 -6.02 3.04
C ASP A 37 -13.41 -6.87 4.26
N GLY A 38 -13.30 -6.21 5.42
CA GLY A 38 -12.92 -6.83 6.69
C GLY A 38 -11.40 -6.97 6.89
N TYR A 39 -10.59 -6.56 5.93
CA TYR A 39 -9.13 -6.52 6.06
C TYR A 39 -8.64 -5.10 6.40
N PRO A 40 -7.42 -4.94 6.93
CA PRO A 40 -6.77 -3.64 7.06
C PRO A 40 -6.60 -2.90 5.73
N GLU A 41 -6.66 -1.57 5.76
CA GLU A 41 -6.50 -0.71 4.57
C GLU A 41 -5.10 -0.72 3.94
N CYS A 42 -4.09 -1.33 4.59
CA CYS A 42 -2.76 -1.48 4.02
C CYS A 42 -2.72 -2.41 2.80
N TYR A 43 -3.79 -3.19 2.58
CA TYR A 43 -3.97 -4.06 1.42
C TYR A 43 -4.74 -3.37 0.29
N ASP A 44 -5.16 -2.12 0.47
CA ASP A 44 -5.88 -1.39 -0.56
C ASP A 44 -4.99 -1.14 -1.78
N PHE A 45 -5.58 -1.24 -2.97
CA PHE A 45 -4.88 -1.07 -4.23
C PHE A 45 -5.65 -0.15 -5.18
N TRP A 46 -4.95 0.42 -6.15
CA TRP A 46 -5.53 1.34 -7.13
C TRP A 46 -5.75 0.65 -8.46
N VAL A 47 -6.87 0.95 -9.12
CA VAL A 47 -7.15 0.53 -10.49
C VAL A 47 -7.83 1.65 -11.28
N ASN A 48 -7.72 1.59 -12.61
CA ASN A 48 -8.55 2.41 -13.50
C ASN A 48 -10.00 1.94 -13.51
N ALA A 49 -10.92 2.83 -13.84
CA ALA A 49 -12.35 2.51 -13.88
C ALA A 49 -12.76 1.50 -14.96
N ASP A 50 -11.92 1.28 -15.96
CA ASP A 50 -12.10 0.29 -17.02
C ASP A 50 -11.20 -0.95 -16.86
N SER A 51 -10.67 -1.18 -15.66
CA SER A 51 -9.90 -2.38 -15.35
C SER A 51 -10.71 -3.64 -15.70
N SER A 52 -10.02 -4.61 -16.31
CA SER A 52 -10.58 -5.93 -16.63
C SER A 52 -10.50 -6.90 -15.44
N ASP A 53 -9.93 -6.46 -14.32
CA ASP A 53 -9.77 -7.25 -13.08
C ASP A 53 -10.90 -7.01 -12.08
N ILE A 54 -11.90 -6.20 -12.44
CA ILE A 54 -13.07 -5.88 -11.62
C ILE A 54 -14.37 -6.28 -12.32
N HIS A 55 -15.31 -6.76 -11.53
CA HIS A 55 -16.57 -7.32 -12.00
C HIS A 55 -17.76 -6.88 -11.12
N PRO A 56 -18.96 -6.81 -11.69
CA PRO A 56 -20.15 -6.47 -10.91
C PRO A 56 -20.50 -7.58 -9.92
N VAL A 57 -21.19 -7.21 -8.85
CA VAL A 57 -21.75 -8.15 -7.87
C VAL A 57 -22.55 -9.27 -8.56
N GLY A 58 -22.26 -10.51 -8.17
CA GLY A 58 -22.86 -11.75 -8.70
C GLY A 58 -22.18 -12.27 -9.97
N TRP A 59 -21.05 -11.71 -10.38
CA TRP A 59 -20.31 -12.18 -11.55
C TRP A 59 -19.71 -13.57 -11.30
N CYS A 60 -19.03 -13.78 -10.17
CA CYS A 60 -18.40 -15.06 -9.82
C CYS A 60 -19.42 -16.21 -9.81
N GLU A 61 -20.59 -15.99 -9.22
CA GLU A 61 -21.68 -16.97 -9.21
C GLU A 61 -22.16 -17.30 -10.63
N LYS A 62 -22.31 -16.27 -11.49
CA LYS A 62 -22.74 -16.44 -12.88
C LYS A 62 -21.71 -17.17 -13.74
N THR A 63 -20.42 -16.94 -13.49
CA THR A 63 -19.31 -17.50 -14.28
C THR A 63 -18.69 -18.74 -13.62
N SER A 64 -19.29 -19.25 -12.53
CA SER A 64 -18.81 -20.41 -11.77
C SER A 64 -17.40 -20.25 -11.18
N HIS A 65 -16.98 -19.02 -10.86
CA HIS A 65 -15.73 -18.76 -10.15
C HIS A 65 -15.95 -18.73 -8.63
N LYS A 66 -14.90 -19.08 -7.88
CA LYS A 66 -14.93 -19.04 -6.42
C LYS A 66 -14.71 -17.62 -5.91
N LEU A 67 -15.73 -17.05 -5.28
CA LEU A 67 -15.61 -15.79 -4.56
C LEU A 67 -15.09 -16.03 -3.13
N LEU A 68 -13.99 -15.36 -2.77
CA LEU A 68 -13.52 -15.29 -1.40
C LEU A 68 -14.36 -14.27 -0.62
N PRO A 69 -15.06 -14.70 0.45
CA PRO A 69 -15.90 -13.81 1.21
C PRO A 69 -15.06 -12.83 2.07
N PRO A 70 -15.68 -11.77 2.61
CA PRO A 70 -15.03 -10.84 3.53
C PRO A 70 -14.47 -11.56 4.77
N LYS A 71 -13.47 -10.95 5.42
CA LYS A 71 -12.86 -11.53 6.62
C LYS A 71 -13.92 -11.81 7.71
N GLY A 72 -13.94 -13.03 8.23
CA GLY A 72 -14.84 -13.45 9.30
C GLY A 72 -16.09 -14.20 8.86
N PHE A 73 -16.36 -14.28 7.55
CA PHE A 73 -17.40 -15.15 6.99
C PHE A 73 -16.84 -16.55 6.75
N LYS A 74 -17.62 -17.59 7.05
CA LYS A 74 -17.26 -18.97 6.67
C LYS A 74 -17.70 -19.27 5.24
N GLU A 75 -17.12 -20.32 4.68
CA GLU A 75 -17.50 -20.82 3.35
C GLU A 75 -18.98 -21.21 3.34
N GLY A 76 -19.71 -20.74 2.31
CA GLY A 76 -21.15 -20.96 2.16
C GLY A 76 -22.07 -20.01 2.96
N GLU A 77 -21.54 -19.19 3.88
CA GLU A 77 -22.37 -18.24 4.66
C GLU A 77 -22.60 -16.90 3.94
N PHE A 78 -21.75 -16.57 2.97
CA PHE A 78 -21.80 -15.29 2.29
C PHE A 78 -22.91 -15.23 1.24
N ASN A 79 -23.76 -14.19 1.32
CA ASN A 79 -24.79 -13.89 0.34
C ASN A 79 -24.83 -12.38 0.07
N TRP A 80 -24.71 -11.99 -1.20
CA TRP A 80 -24.67 -10.59 -1.60
C TRP A 80 -25.88 -9.77 -1.16
N THR A 81 -27.08 -10.31 -1.28
CA THR A 81 -28.33 -9.61 -0.92
C THR A 81 -28.36 -9.26 0.57
N SER A 82 -28.08 -10.25 1.42
CA SER A 82 -28.00 -10.05 2.87
C SER A 82 -26.83 -9.14 3.25
N TYR A 83 -25.67 -9.31 2.59
CA TYR A 83 -24.47 -8.54 2.87
C TYR A 83 -24.65 -7.05 2.56
N LEU A 84 -25.17 -6.72 1.38
CA LEU A 84 -25.46 -5.32 0.98
C LEU A 84 -26.45 -4.66 1.94
N LYS A 85 -27.49 -5.39 2.36
CA LYS A 85 -28.49 -4.91 3.33
C LYS A 85 -27.84 -4.64 4.70
N ASN A 86 -27.02 -5.57 5.20
CA ASN A 86 -26.35 -5.43 6.49
C ASN A 86 -25.34 -4.28 6.49
N CYS A 87 -24.60 -4.09 5.40
CA CYS A 87 -23.66 -2.99 5.24
C CYS A 87 -24.33 -1.65 4.94
N LYS A 88 -25.64 -1.62 4.63
CA LYS A 88 -26.35 -0.44 4.09
C LYS A 88 -25.64 0.14 2.86
N ALA A 89 -25.08 -0.74 2.03
CA ALA A 89 -24.27 -0.39 0.88
C ALA A 89 -24.99 -0.73 -0.43
N GLN A 90 -24.47 -0.22 -1.54
CA GLN A 90 -24.99 -0.49 -2.88
C GLN A 90 -23.93 -1.22 -3.70
N ALA A 91 -24.37 -2.16 -4.55
CA ALA A 91 -23.51 -2.72 -5.57
C ALA A 91 -23.19 -1.66 -6.63
N ALA A 92 -21.97 -1.67 -7.16
CA ALA A 92 -21.63 -0.89 -8.34
C ALA A 92 -22.51 -1.33 -9.53
N PRO A 93 -23.18 -0.40 -10.24
CA PRO A 93 -24.01 -0.74 -11.39
C PRO A 93 -23.22 -1.46 -12.49
N LYS A 94 -23.83 -2.48 -13.12
CA LYS A 94 -23.22 -3.27 -14.20
C LYS A 94 -22.74 -2.42 -15.38
N SER A 95 -23.40 -1.29 -15.67
CA SER A 95 -23.04 -0.37 -16.75
C SER A 95 -21.70 0.35 -16.54
N LEU A 96 -21.14 0.31 -15.33
CA LEU A 96 -19.84 0.91 -15.05
C LEU A 96 -18.66 0.01 -15.42
N PHE A 97 -18.91 -1.28 -15.66
CA PHE A 97 -17.87 -2.25 -15.96
C PHE A 97 -17.66 -2.36 -17.46
N LYS A 98 -16.38 -2.37 -17.88
CA LYS A 98 -16.00 -2.55 -19.28
C LYS A 98 -16.54 -3.89 -19.76
N THR A 99 -17.48 -3.86 -20.70
CA THR A 99 -18.03 -5.06 -21.33
C THR A 99 -17.31 -5.28 -22.65
N LEU A 100 -16.62 -6.41 -22.79
CA LEU A 100 -16.05 -6.81 -24.08
C LEU A 100 -17.18 -7.40 -24.93
N SER A 101 -17.43 -6.82 -26.10
CA SER A 101 -18.61 -7.08 -26.93
C SER A 101 -18.62 -8.45 -27.63
N THR A 102 -17.65 -9.32 -27.36
CA THR A 102 -17.64 -10.73 -27.80
C THR A 102 -16.59 -11.49 -26.99
N PRO A 103 -16.91 -12.67 -26.40
CA PRO A 103 -15.88 -13.58 -25.93
C PRO A 103 -15.17 -14.14 -27.15
N VAL A 104 -14.11 -13.48 -27.59
CA VAL A 104 -13.16 -14.10 -28.50
C VAL A 104 -12.38 -15.05 -27.62
N THR A 105 -12.85 -16.29 -27.47
CA THR A 105 -11.98 -17.36 -26.99
C THR A 105 -10.75 -17.29 -27.90
N PRO A 106 -9.55 -16.98 -27.36
CA PRO A 106 -8.39 -16.84 -28.22
C PRO A 106 -8.24 -18.13 -29.02
N SER A 107 -8.31 -18.02 -30.35
CA SER A 107 -8.46 -19.18 -31.21
C SER A 107 -7.34 -20.18 -30.92
N GLY A 108 -7.72 -21.38 -30.44
CA GLY A 108 -6.77 -22.45 -30.12
C GLY A 108 -6.38 -22.61 -28.65
N PHE A 109 -6.77 -21.72 -27.74
CA PHE A 109 -6.48 -21.86 -26.30
C PHE A 109 -7.59 -22.61 -25.57
N ARG A 110 -7.23 -23.51 -24.65
CA ARG A 110 -8.16 -24.29 -23.82
C ARG A 110 -7.59 -24.43 -22.41
N LEU A 111 -8.49 -24.51 -21.44
CA LEU A 111 -8.15 -24.85 -20.05
C LEU A 111 -7.40 -26.19 -20.00
N GLY A 112 -6.37 -26.25 -19.16
CA GLY A 112 -5.50 -27.42 -18.98
C GLY A 112 -4.39 -27.55 -20.03
N MET A 113 -4.32 -26.67 -21.04
CA MET A 113 -3.18 -26.65 -21.96
C MET A 113 -1.89 -26.29 -21.24
N LYS A 114 -0.79 -26.92 -21.66
CA LYS A 114 0.55 -26.66 -21.12
C LYS A 114 1.36 -25.77 -22.06
N LEU A 115 2.19 -24.94 -21.47
CA LEU A 115 3.05 -23.97 -22.14
C LEU A 115 4.30 -23.69 -21.31
N GLU A 116 5.23 -22.94 -21.90
CA GLU A 116 6.41 -22.41 -21.21
C GLU A 116 6.17 -20.93 -20.95
N ALA A 117 6.39 -20.45 -19.73
CA ALA A 117 6.09 -19.07 -19.34
C ALA A 117 7.23 -18.44 -18.55
N VAL A 118 7.44 -17.14 -18.77
CA VAL A 118 8.36 -16.32 -17.97
C VAL A 118 7.73 -16.07 -16.60
N ASP A 119 8.47 -16.32 -15.53
CA ASP A 119 8.10 -15.90 -14.18
C ASP A 119 8.26 -14.37 -14.07
N LYS A 120 7.15 -13.63 -13.89
CA LYS A 120 7.20 -12.17 -13.77
C LYS A 120 7.93 -11.69 -12.50
N LYS A 121 7.97 -12.50 -11.44
CA LYS A 121 8.73 -12.21 -10.22
C LYS A 121 10.22 -12.48 -10.41
N ASN A 122 10.57 -13.43 -11.29
CA ASN A 122 11.95 -13.75 -11.66
C ASN A 122 12.11 -13.83 -13.19
N PRO A 123 12.18 -12.68 -13.91
CA PRO A 123 12.11 -12.66 -15.37
C PRO A 123 13.23 -13.41 -16.12
N SER A 124 14.27 -13.87 -15.42
CA SER A 124 15.32 -14.73 -15.96
C SER A 124 14.90 -16.20 -16.08
N LEU A 125 13.78 -16.60 -15.47
CA LEU A 125 13.29 -17.97 -15.45
C LEU A 125 12.17 -18.16 -16.48
N MET A 126 12.36 -19.14 -17.36
CA MET A 126 11.29 -19.73 -18.15
C MET A 126 10.88 -21.05 -17.50
N CYS A 127 9.61 -21.20 -17.17
CA CYS A 127 9.10 -22.31 -16.36
C CYS A 127 7.97 -23.06 -17.09
N VAL A 128 7.74 -24.30 -16.68
CA VAL A 128 6.59 -25.08 -17.13
C VAL A 128 5.31 -24.53 -16.48
N ALA A 129 4.32 -24.23 -17.29
CA ALA A 129 3.06 -23.64 -16.84
C ALA A 129 1.84 -24.28 -17.52
N THR A 130 0.68 -24.06 -16.89
CA THR A 130 -0.63 -24.55 -17.34
C THR A 130 -1.63 -23.40 -17.36
N ILE A 131 -2.54 -23.41 -18.33
CA ILE A 131 -3.69 -22.49 -18.36
C ILE A 131 -4.74 -23.02 -17.40
N THR A 132 -4.93 -22.36 -16.27
CA THR A 132 -5.86 -22.78 -15.21
C THR A 132 -7.21 -22.09 -15.28
N ASP A 133 -7.28 -20.90 -15.89
CA ASP A 133 -8.51 -20.15 -16.03
C ASP A 133 -8.52 -19.27 -17.29
N MET A 134 -9.71 -18.86 -17.73
CA MET A 134 -9.93 -18.02 -18.91
C MET A 134 -11.10 -17.06 -18.67
N VAL A 135 -10.81 -15.76 -18.68
CA VAL A 135 -11.80 -14.68 -18.53
C VAL A 135 -11.68 -13.74 -19.72
N ASP A 136 -12.77 -13.65 -20.48
CA ASP A 136 -12.84 -12.93 -21.75
C ASP A 136 -11.76 -13.38 -22.77
N ASN A 137 -10.79 -12.52 -23.08
CA ASN A 137 -9.62 -12.79 -23.96
C ASN A 137 -8.40 -13.26 -23.15
N ARG A 138 -8.45 -13.15 -21.81
CA ARG A 138 -7.27 -13.36 -20.96
C ARG A 138 -7.17 -14.79 -20.47
N LEU A 139 -5.94 -15.21 -20.28
CA LEU A 139 -5.54 -16.53 -19.83
C LEU A 139 -4.87 -16.37 -18.46
N LEU A 140 -5.27 -17.19 -17.49
CA LEU A 140 -4.54 -17.32 -16.23
C LEU A 140 -3.44 -18.36 -16.41
N ILE A 141 -2.20 -17.91 -16.24
CA ILE A 141 -1.00 -18.74 -16.33
C ILE A 141 -0.61 -19.15 -14.93
N HIS A 142 -0.61 -20.46 -14.68
CA HIS A 142 -0.20 -21.07 -13.42
C HIS A 142 1.09 -21.87 -13.59
N PHE A 143 2.03 -21.74 -12.65
CA PHE A 143 3.27 -22.49 -12.67
C PHE A 143 3.12 -23.84 -11.95
N ASP A 144 3.33 -24.94 -12.69
CA ASP A 144 3.08 -26.29 -12.18
C ASP A 144 3.87 -26.58 -10.89
N ASN A 145 3.16 -27.00 -9.83
CA ASN A 145 3.71 -27.28 -8.49
C ASN A 145 4.31 -26.06 -7.76
N TRP A 146 3.99 -24.84 -8.18
CA TRP A 146 4.28 -23.61 -7.44
C TRP A 146 3.02 -23.10 -6.75
N ASP A 147 3.23 -22.13 -5.86
CA ASP A 147 2.15 -21.41 -5.22
C ASP A 147 1.43 -20.48 -6.21
N GLU A 148 0.12 -20.27 -6.01
CA GLU A 148 -0.73 -19.46 -6.89
C GLU A 148 -0.35 -17.96 -6.89
N SER A 149 0.45 -17.49 -5.93
CA SER A 149 0.98 -16.11 -5.90
C SER A 149 1.95 -15.80 -7.05
N TYR A 150 2.42 -16.80 -7.80
CA TYR A 150 3.21 -16.60 -9.02
C TYR A 150 2.34 -16.51 -10.28
N ASP A 151 1.05 -16.84 -10.17
CA ASP A 151 0.14 -16.84 -11.31
C ASP A 151 -0.01 -15.41 -11.86
N TYR A 152 -0.27 -15.29 -13.15
CA TYR A 152 -0.62 -14.00 -13.75
C TYR A 152 -1.58 -14.14 -14.91
N TRP A 153 -2.39 -13.11 -15.10
CA TRP A 153 -3.25 -12.99 -16.26
C TRP A 153 -2.50 -12.38 -17.44
N CYS A 154 -2.65 -12.95 -18.63
CA CYS A 154 -2.14 -12.35 -19.85
C CYS A 154 -3.07 -12.57 -21.04
N GLU A 155 -2.91 -11.76 -22.08
CA GLU A 155 -3.57 -12.01 -23.36
C GLU A 155 -2.90 -13.17 -24.10
N ALA A 156 -3.62 -13.75 -25.05
CA ALA A 156 -3.07 -14.79 -25.90
C ALA A 156 -1.91 -14.34 -26.78
N SER A 157 -1.63 -13.05 -26.97
CA SER A 157 -0.46 -12.53 -27.71
C SER A 157 0.73 -12.16 -26.81
N SER A 158 0.65 -12.50 -25.51
CA SER A 158 1.63 -12.12 -24.51
C SER A 158 3.07 -12.53 -24.89
N PRO A 159 4.06 -11.64 -24.77
CA PRO A 159 5.45 -11.98 -25.05
C PRO A 159 6.07 -12.86 -23.96
N TYR A 160 5.34 -13.18 -22.88
CA TYR A 160 5.82 -13.98 -21.75
C TYR A 160 5.42 -15.45 -21.81
N ILE A 161 4.60 -15.86 -22.77
CA ILE A 161 4.19 -17.27 -22.95
C ILE A 161 4.73 -17.84 -24.26
N ARG A 162 5.10 -19.12 -24.25
CA ARG A 162 5.73 -19.82 -25.37
C ARG A 162 5.14 -21.22 -25.54
N PRO A 163 5.06 -21.74 -26.78
CA PRO A 163 4.69 -23.12 -26.99
C PRO A 163 5.72 -24.05 -26.33
N VAL A 164 5.25 -25.22 -25.92
CA VAL A 164 6.12 -26.29 -25.43
C VAL A 164 7.17 -26.64 -26.48
N GLY A 165 8.43 -26.71 -26.05
CA GLY A 165 9.59 -27.00 -26.89
C GLY A 165 10.44 -25.77 -27.21
N TYR A 166 9.94 -24.56 -26.97
CA TYR A 166 10.64 -23.32 -27.27
C TYR A 166 12.02 -23.24 -26.58
N CYS A 167 12.10 -23.57 -25.29
CA CYS A 167 13.36 -23.61 -24.56
C CYS A 167 14.36 -24.61 -25.16
N GLN A 168 13.87 -25.77 -25.60
CA GLN A 168 14.72 -26.78 -26.24
C GLN A 168 15.25 -26.31 -27.59
N GLU A 169 14.43 -25.63 -28.39
CA GLU A 169 14.79 -25.12 -29.72
C GLU A 169 15.76 -23.95 -29.66
N THR A 170 15.58 -23.05 -28.69
CA THR A 170 16.40 -21.84 -28.54
C THR A 170 17.63 -22.02 -27.65
N GLY A 171 17.73 -23.15 -26.94
CA GLY A 171 18.76 -23.38 -25.93
C GLY A 171 18.53 -22.62 -24.62
N THR A 172 17.35 -22.03 -24.41
CA THR A 172 16.97 -21.37 -23.16
C THR A 172 16.77 -22.42 -22.06
N PRO A 173 17.30 -22.23 -20.84
CA PRO A 173 17.12 -23.18 -19.75
C PRO A 173 15.65 -23.19 -19.27
N LEU A 174 15.01 -24.35 -19.34
CA LEU A 174 13.66 -24.57 -18.80
C LEU A 174 13.72 -25.00 -17.33
N THR A 175 13.07 -24.22 -16.47
CA THR A 175 12.86 -24.54 -15.05
C THR A 175 11.74 -25.57 -14.92
N THR A 176 12.08 -26.73 -14.36
CA THR A 176 11.13 -27.82 -14.15
C THR A 176 10.33 -27.62 -12.87
N PRO A 177 9.09 -28.13 -12.79
CA PRO A 177 8.29 -28.12 -11.56
C PRO A 177 9.06 -28.71 -10.37
N PRO A 178 8.96 -28.13 -9.17
CA PRO A 178 9.53 -28.69 -7.96
C PRO A 178 9.17 -30.17 -7.78
N GLY A 179 10.17 -30.99 -7.47
CA GLY A 179 10.01 -32.43 -7.27
C GLY A 179 9.81 -33.28 -8.53
N MET A 180 9.77 -32.67 -9.73
CA MET A 180 9.63 -33.42 -10.99
C MET A 180 10.99 -33.83 -11.56
N LEU A 181 11.18 -35.13 -11.82
CA LEU A 181 12.37 -35.63 -12.50
C LEU A 181 12.36 -35.20 -13.98
N LYS A 182 13.49 -34.65 -14.47
CA LYS A 182 13.67 -34.19 -15.87
C LYS A 182 13.23 -35.23 -16.92
N VAL A 183 13.43 -36.53 -16.64
CA VAL A 183 13.05 -37.65 -17.51
C VAL A 183 11.53 -37.76 -17.70
N ARG A 184 10.74 -37.47 -16.65
CA ARG A 184 9.27 -37.47 -16.72
C ARG A 184 8.73 -36.27 -17.49
N LEU A 185 9.39 -35.13 -17.39
CA LEU A 185 9.03 -33.93 -18.16
C LEU A 185 9.19 -34.21 -19.66
N ILE A 186 10.33 -34.74 -20.09
CA ILE A 186 10.58 -35.08 -21.50
C ILE A 186 9.53 -36.08 -22.01
N SER A 187 9.13 -37.07 -21.20
CA SER A 187 8.06 -38.01 -21.56
C SER A 187 6.69 -37.32 -21.72
N CYS A 188 6.33 -36.41 -20.80
CA CYS A 188 5.08 -35.65 -20.83
C CYS A 188 5.03 -34.63 -21.99
N LEU A 189 6.17 -34.04 -22.36
CA LEU A 189 6.28 -33.12 -23.50
C LEU A 189 6.39 -33.89 -24.84
N SER A 190 6.96 -35.11 -24.84
CA SER A 190 7.12 -35.97 -26.03
C SER A 190 5.84 -36.73 -26.39
N GLN A 191 4.91 -36.93 -25.44
CA GLN A 191 3.54 -37.34 -25.73
C GLN A 191 2.77 -36.18 -26.38
N LYS A 192 3.13 -35.82 -27.62
CA LYS A 192 2.40 -34.91 -28.52
C LYS A 192 0.98 -35.45 -28.80
N THR A 193 0.10 -35.41 -27.81
CA THR A 193 -1.33 -35.49 -28.04
C THR A 193 -1.74 -34.12 -28.55
N GLY A 194 -1.93 -34.00 -29.87
CA GLY A 194 -2.03 -32.73 -30.62
C GLY A 194 -3.21 -31.79 -30.30
N LYS A 195 -3.74 -31.82 -29.08
CA LYS A 195 -4.79 -30.93 -28.55
C LYS A 195 -4.41 -30.22 -27.24
N LEU A 196 -3.24 -30.49 -26.65
CA LEU A 196 -2.85 -29.97 -25.32
C LEU A 196 -1.80 -28.85 -25.36
N TYR A 197 -1.35 -28.45 -26.55
CA TYR A 197 -0.20 -27.56 -26.75
C TYR A 197 -0.57 -26.38 -27.63
N LEU A 198 0.11 -25.24 -27.41
CA LEU A 198 -0.09 -24.03 -28.19
C LEU A 198 0.23 -24.28 -29.68
N PRO A 199 -0.66 -23.85 -30.61
CA PRO A 199 -0.41 -24.01 -32.03
C PRO A 199 0.80 -23.19 -32.49
N HIS A 200 1.62 -23.75 -33.39
CA HIS A 200 2.81 -23.09 -33.94
C HIS A 200 2.51 -21.77 -34.68
N ASN A 201 1.27 -21.54 -35.13
CA ASN A 201 0.82 -20.30 -35.77
C ASN A 201 0.52 -19.18 -34.76
N TYR A 202 1.20 -19.20 -33.61
CA TYR A 202 1.05 -18.23 -32.54
C TYR A 202 1.57 -16.86 -32.99
N VAL A 203 0.71 -15.84 -32.94
CA VAL A 203 1.07 -14.46 -33.30
C VAL A 203 1.47 -13.71 -32.04
N PHE A 204 2.76 -13.42 -31.93
CA PHE A 204 3.28 -12.57 -30.87
C PHE A 204 2.81 -11.13 -31.06
N ARG A 205 2.61 -10.43 -29.94
CA ARG A 205 2.43 -8.98 -29.98
C ARG A 205 3.65 -8.33 -30.63
N PRO A 206 3.47 -7.43 -31.62
CA PRO A 206 4.58 -6.68 -32.19
C PRO A 206 5.31 -5.83 -31.15
N ALA A 207 6.56 -5.47 -31.45
CA ALA A 207 7.33 -4.53 -30.64
C ALA A 207 6.62 -3.17 -30.57
N HIS A 208 6.74 -2.48 -29.44
CA HIS A 208 6.07 -1.19 -29.25
C HIS A 208 6.78 -0.04 -30.01
N GLY A 209 6.03 1.02 -30.32
CA GLY A 209 6.53 2.19 -31.05
C GLY A 209 7.28 3.24 -30.21
N PHE A 210 7.33 3.10 -28.88
CA PHE A 210 7.97 4.08 -28.00
C PHE A 210 9.46 4.28 -28.33
N GLN A 211 9.93 5.51 -28.09
CA GLN A 211 11.32 5.93 -28.26
C GLN A 211 11.86 6.53 -26.96
N VAL A 212 13.17 6.40 -26.75
CA VAL A 212 13.87 7.05 -25.64
C VAL A 212 13.69 8.57 -25.77
N ASN A 213 13.57 9.25 -24.65
CA ASN A 213 13.25 10.68 -24.48
C ASN A 213 11.80 11.09 -24.74
N MET A 214 10.90 10.16 -25.13
CA MET A 214 9.47 10.47 -25.15
C MET A 214 8.95 10.73 -23.73
N LYS A 215 8.06 11.73 -23.60
CA LYS A 215 7.40 12.08 -22.34
C LYS A 215 6.03 11.44 -22.23
N LEU A 216 5.66 11.08 -21.01
CA LEU A 216 4.39 10.46 -20.66
C LEU A 216 4.02 10.76 -19.21
N GLU A 217 2.86 10.27 -18.78
CA GLU A 217 2.40 10.33 -17.39
C GLU A 217 2.37 8.90 -16.83
N ALA A 218 2.98 8.65 -15.68
CA ALA A 218 3.04 7.32 -15.09
C ALA A 218 2.69 7.33 -13.60
N VAL A 219 1.98 6.29 -13.15
CA VAL A 219 1.70 6.05 -11.73
C VAL A 219 2.99 5.78 -10.98
N ASP A 220 3.12 6.36 -9.79
CA ASP A 220 4.25 6.13 -8.91
C ASP A 220 4.12 4.78 -8.18
N ARG A 221 5.02 3.85 -8.50
CA ARG A 221 5.08 2.51 -7.90
C ARG A 221 5.47 2.47 -6.42
N ARG A 222 5.83 3.58 -5.79
CA ARG A 222 6.08 3.71 -4.34
C ARG A 222 4.94 4.43 -3.64
N ASN A 223 4.18 5.24 -4.37
CA ASN A 223 2.96 5.86 -3.89
C ASN A 223 1.90 5.91 -5.00
N PRO A 224 1.07 4.85 -5.17
CA PRO A 224 0.17 4.71 -6.31
C PRO A 224 -0.95 5.76 -6.34
N ILE A 225 -1.08 6.56 -5.28
CA ILE A 225 -1.94 7.74 -5.23
C ILE A 225 -1.47 8.80 -6.24
N LEU A 226 -0.19 8.84 -6.56
CA LEU A 226 0.44 9.87 -7.38
C LEU A 226 0.62 9.41 -8.83
N ILE A 227 0.42 10.35 -9.76
CA ILE A 227 0.84 10.24 -11.15
C ILE A 227 1.83 11.37 -11.40
N ARG A 228 2.94 11.08 -12.06
CA ARG A 228 4.05 12.03 -12.27
C ARG A 228 4.33 12.22 -13.74
N VAL A 229 4.91 13.38 -14.07
CA VAL A 229 5.59 13.59 -15.35
C VAL A 229 6.77 12.63 -15.43
N ALA A 230 6.86 11.89 -16.53
CA ALA A 230 7.90 10.89 -16.70
C ALA A 230 8.49 10.90 -18.12
N THR A 231 9.72 10.42 -18.23
CA THR A 231 10.47 10.28 -19.48
C THR A 231 10.91 8.82 -19.66
N ILE A 232 10.83 8.32 -20.89
CA ILE A 232 11.38 7.01 -21.25
C ILE A 232 12.90 7.13 -21.36
N VAL A 233 13.65 6.44 -20.50
CA VAL A 233 15.12 6.47 -20.49
C VAL A 233 15.76 5.26 -21.15
N ASP A 234 15.03 4.15 -21.26
CA ASP A 234 15.47 2.92 -21.91
C ASP A 234 14.26 2.12 -22.41
N LYS A 235 14.47 1.17 -23.32
CA LYS A 235 13.40 0.32 -23.87
C LYS A 235 13.93 -1.01 -24.40
N ASP A 236 13.10 -2.04 -24.31
CA ASP A 236 13.24 -3.27 -25.09
C ASP A 236 12.07 -3.41 -26.09
N ASP A 237 11.77 -4.61 -26.58
CA ASP A 237 10.67 -4.82 -27.54
C ASP A 237 9.28 -4.67 -26.90
N HIS A 238 9.16 -4.92 -25.58
CA HIS A 238 7.88 -5.06 -24.89
C HIS A 238 7.77 -4.23 -23.60
N ARG A 239 8.87 -3.65 -23.12
CA ARG A 239 8.95 -2.87 -21.90
C ARG A 239 9.69 -1.56 -22.14
N ILE A 240 9.34 -0.59 -21.32
CA ILE A 240 9.99 0.72 -21.26
C ILE A 240 10.50 0.96 -19.84
N LYS A 241 11.61 1.68 -19.72
CA LYS A 241 12.15 2.13 -18.45
C LYS A 241 11.72 3.56 -18.20
N ILE A 242 11.00 3.77 -17.11
CA ILE A 242 10.40 5.04 -16.72
C ILE A 242 11.32 5.76 -15.75
N HIS A 243 11.59 7.03 -16.04
CA HIS A 243 12.23 7.99 -15.15
C HIS A 243 11.24 9.09 -14.77
N PHE A 244 11.15 9.43 -13.48
CA PHE A 244 10.35 10.59 -13.05
C PHE A 244 11.17 11.86 -13.14
N ASP A 245 10.71 12.81 -13.95
CA ASP A 245 11.43 14.05 -14.22
C ASP A 245 11.73 14.81 -12.90
N GLY A 246 13.01 15.10 -12.66
CA GLY A 246 13.49 15.80 -11.46
C GLY A 246 13.70 14.90 -10.22
N TRP A 247 13.56 13.59 -10.36
CA TRP A 247 13.91 12.59 -9.34
C TRP A 247 15.26 11.94 -9.64
N ASP A 248 15.84 11.28 -8.65
CA ASP A 248 17.07 10.49 -8.82
C ASP A 248 16.81 9.26 -9.71
N CYS A 249 17.79 8.83 -10.51
CA CYS A 249 17.63 7.67 -11.39
C CYS A 249 17.53 6.33 -10.64
N ASN A 250 17.85 6.29 -9.34
CA ASN A 250 17.60 5.14 -8.49
C ASN A 250 16.11 4.81 -8.32
N TYR A 251 15.22 5.74 -8.67
CA TYR A 251 13.77 5.49 -8.70
C TYR A 251 13.28 4.97 -10.06
N ASP A 252 14.15 4.87 -11.07
CA ASP A 252 13.75 4.41 -12.40
C ASP A 252 13.37 2.93 -12.38
N PHE A 253 12.32 2.57 -13.11
CA PHE A 253 11.83 1.19 -13.12
C PHE A 253 11.36 0.74 -14.51
N TRP A 254 11.46 -0.56 -14.75
CA TRP A 254 10.93 -1.20 -15.96
C TRP A 254 9.43 -1.50 -15.83
N VAL A 255 8.67 -1.24 -16.88
CA VAL A 255 7.25 -1.53 -16.97
C VAL A 255 6.87 -2.01 -18.38
N ASP A 256 5.92 -2.95 -18.45
CA ASP A 256 5.35 -3.42 -19.70
C ASP A 256 4.72 -2.23 -20.45
N ALA A 257 4.95 -2.13 -21.76
CA ALA A 257 4.53 -0.98 -22.55
C ALA A 257 2.99 -0.85 -22.71
N ASP A 258 2.25 -1.93 -22.43
CA ASP A 258 0.78 -1.96 -22.37
C ASP A 258 0.24 -1.85 -20.94
N SER A 259 1.09 -1.51 -19.97
CA SER A 259 0.66 -1.36 -18.58
C SER A 259 -0.48 -0.34 -18.46
N PRO A 260 -1.53 -0.65 -17.68
CA PRO A 260 -2.65 0.28 -17.46
C PRO A 260 -2.25 1.52 -16.65
N ASP A 261 -1.04 1.56 -16.09
CA ASP A 261 -0.54 2.63 -15.23
C ASP A 261 0.43 3.59 -15.95
N VAL A 262 0.57 3.42 -17.28
CA VAL A 262 1.32 4.32 -18.17
C VAL A 262 0.33 5.01 -19.11
N HIS A 263 0.40 6.33 -19.18
CA HIS A 263 -0.60 7.16 -19.85
C HIS A 263 0.03 8.20 -20.78
N PRO A 264 -0.65 8.58 -21.87
CA PRO A 264 -0.19 9.67 -22.72
C PRO A 264 -0.26 11.02 -22.01
N VAL A 265 0.52 11.99 -22.48
CA VAL A 265 0.49 13.37 -21.98
C VAL A 265 -0.93 13.95 -22.09
N GLY A 266 -1.39 14.58 -21.01
CA GLY A 266 -2.73 15.17 -20.88
C GLY A 266 -3.79 14.22 -20.31
N TRP A 267 -3.43 12.99 -19.95
CA TRP A 267 -4.38 12.02 -19.38
C TRP A 267 -4.92 12.49 -18.03
N CYS A 268 -4.06 12.95 -17.11
CA CYS A 268 -4.46 13.50 -15.81
C CYS A 268 -5.43 14.68 -15.98
N ALA A 269 -5.10 15.61 -16.89
CA ALA A 269 -5.93 16.78 -17.15
C ALA A 269 -7.32 16.41 -17.69
N LYS A 270 -7.40 15.44 -18.61
CA LYS A 270 -8.68 14.98 -19.20
C LYS A 270 -9.53 14.17 -18.22
N THR A 271 -8.89 13.43 -17.32
CA THR A 271 -9.59 12.54 -16.38
C THR A 271 -9.88 13.20 -15.04
N GLY A 272 -9.31 14.37 -14.76
CA GLY A 272 -9.45 15.05 -13.46
C GLY A 272 -8.57 14.45 -12.36
N HIS A 273 -7.45 13.81 -12.73
CA HIS A 273 -6.43 13.35 -11.77
C HIS A 273 -5.34 14.42 -11.61
N ALA A 274 -4.82 14.57 -10.38
CA ALA A 274 -3.71 15.50 -10.14
C ALA A 274 -2.40 14.95 -10.70
N LEU A 275 -1.72 15.75 -11.53
CA LEU A 275 -0.38 15.45 -12.06
C LEU A 275 0.69 16.10 -11.17
N GLN A 276 1.67 15.32 -10.72
CA GLN A 276 2.85 15.83 -10.03
C GLN A 276 3.88 16.33 -11.03
N VAL A 277 4.21 17.62 -10.95
CA VAL A 277 5.20 18.27 -11.82
C VAL A 277 6.59 18.29 -11.18
N PRO A 278 7.68 18.34 -11.97
CA PRO A 278 9.05 18.42 -11.45
C PRO A 278 9.30 19.74 -10.71
N LEU A 279 10.01 19.67 -9.58
CA LEU A 279 10.30 20.76 -8.64
C LEU A 279 10.91 22.02 -9.30
N GLY A 280 11.77 21.86 -10.32
CA GLY A 280 12.43 22.99 -10.98
C GLY A 280 11.49 23.87 -11.82
N SER A 281 10.35 23.32 -12.26
CA SER A 281 9.43 24.00 -13.18
C SER A 281 8.58 25.04 -12.47
N VAL A 282 8.21 24.80 -11.21
CA VAL A 282 7.29 25.69 -10.45
C VAL A 282 8.00 26.98 -10.04
N LEU A 283 9.28 26.90 -9.65
CA LEU A 283 10.11 28.09 -9.39
C LEU A 283 10.32 28.92 -10.66
N GLN A 284 10.62 28.29 -11.81
CA GLN A 284 10.82 29.00 -13.07
C GLN A 284 9.53 29.67 -13.59
N ILE A 285 8.36 29.01 -13.45
CA ILE A 285 7.06 29.54 -13.90
C ILE A 285 6.54 30.63 -12.95
N CYS A 286 6.68 30.48 -11.63
CA CYS A 286 6.30 31.53 -10.67
C CYS A 286 7.15 32.80 -10.80
N LEU A 287 8.44 32.65 -11.16
CA LEU A 287 9.34 33.80 -11.39
C LEU A 287 9.09 34.52 -12.72
N THR A 288 8.42 33.87 -13.69
CA THR A 288 8.14 34.46 -15.02
C THR A 288 6.70 34.92 -15.21
N PHE A 289 5.73 34.39 -14.45
CA PHE A 289 4.29 34.67 -14.62
C PHE A 289 3.61 35.20 -13.34
N SER A 290 4.21 36.16 -12.64
CA SER A 290 3.59 36.79 -11.46
C SER A 290 2.33 37.63 -11.75
N PHE A 291 1.73 37.56 -12.95
CA PHE A 291 0.63 38.46 -13.36
C PHE A 291 -0.67 37.82 -13.87
N LEU A 292 -0.85 36.48 -13.91
CA LEU A 292 -2.04 35.93 -14.59
C LEU A 292 -2.90 34.88 -13.87
N LEU A 293 -2.71 34.60 -12.57
CA LEU A 293 -3.68 33.77 -11.84
C LEU A 293 -3.94 34.31 -10.43
N PRO A 294 -5.09 34.97 -10.18
CA PRO A 294 -5.59 35.16 -8.82
C PRO A 294 -6.07 33.79 -8.32
N GLY A 295 -5.32 33.16 -7.40
CA GLY A 295 -5.70 31.91 -6.75
C GLY A 295 -4.64 30.80 -6.65
N ALA A 296 -3.42 31.02 -7.16
CA ALA A 296 -2.36 30.00 -7.12
C ALA A 296 -1.46 30.04 -5.85
N VAL A 297 -1.78 30.88 -4.87
CA VAL A 297 -0.93 31.08 -3.66
C VAL A 297 -1.36 30.22 -2.47
N ASP A 298 -2.53 29.57 -2.51
CA ASP A 298 -3.10 28.86 -1.33
C ASP A 298 -2.62 27.41 -1.13
N ARG A 299 -1.42 27.04 -1.61
CA ARG A 299 -0.81 25.73 -1.29
C ARG A 299 0.69 25.77 -0.96
N VAL A 300 1.21 26.91 -0.53
CA VAL A 300 2.39 26.87 0.35
C VAL A 300 1.84 26.56 1.74
N GLY A 301 1.84 25.27 2.09
CA GLY A 301 1.51 24.84 3.44
C GLY A 301 2.30 25.67 4.45
N THR A 302 1.59 26.14 5.47
CA THR A 302 2.16 26.65 6.73
C THR A 302 3.49 26.01 7.05
N VAL A 303 4.51 26.83 7.34
CA VAL A 303 5.85 26.43 7.78
C VAL A 303 5.74 25.38 8.89
N GLY A 304 5.81 24.12 8.47
CA GLY A 304 5.60 22.92 9.27
C GLY A 304 6.42 21.82 8.61
N GLN A 305 7.22 21.14 9.42
CA GLN A 305 8.34 20.28 9.04
C GLN A 305 8.07 19.42 7.79
N ALA A 306 8.79 19.70 6.71
CA ALA A 306 8.75 18.93 5.47
C ALA A 306 9.52 17.62 5.63
N CYS A 307 9.13 16.60 4.85
CA CYS A 307 9.88 15.35 4.78
C CYS A 307 11.34 15.64 4.35
N PRO A 308 12.35 15.09 5.05
CA PRO A 308 13.75 15.33 4.72
C PRO A 308 14.21 14.63 3.42
N THR A 309 13.42 13.72 2.86
CA THR A 309 13.76 13.04 1.60
C THR A 309 13.65 14.00 0.41
N PRO A 310 14.73 14.21 -0.36
CA PRO A 310 14.69 15.06 -1.56
C PRO A 310 13.57 14.64 -2.52
N GLY A 311 12.82 15.60 -3.05
CA GLY A 311 11.69 15.32 -3.94
C GLY A 311 10.38 14.98 -3.22
N CYS A 312 10.42 14.55 -1.96
CA CYS A 312 9.24 14.10 -1.24
C CYS A 312 8.48 15.25 -0.57
N HIS A 313 7.18 15.39 -0.88
CA HIS A 313 6.31 16.41 -0.28
C HIS A 313 5.56 15.91 0.96
N GLY A 314 5.99 14.79 1.55
CA GLY A 314 5.33 14.20 2.71
C GLY A 314 3.97 13.58 2.40
N VAL A 315 3.66 13.25 1.14
CA VAL A 315 2.38 12.63 0.75
C VAL A 315 2.50 11.10 0.75
N GLY A 316 1.51 10.42 1.33
CA GLY A 316 1.48 8.96 1.50
C GLY A 316 2.37 8.46 2.63
N HIS A 317 2.45 7.15 2.81
CA HIS A 317 3.27 6.52 3.85
C HIS A 317 3.51 5.04 3.54
N VAL A 318 4.66 4.50 3.94
CA VAL A 318 5.00 3.06 3.79
C VAL A 318 4.10 2.07 4.53
N ARG A 319 3.23 2.54 5.44
CA ARG A 319 2.30 1.70 6.22
C ARG A 319 0.89 1.71 5.62
N GLY A 320 0.75 2.25 4.41
CA GLY A 320 -0.51 2.29 3.68
C GLY A 320 -1.31 3.58 3.90
N PRO A 321 -2.52 3.64 3.31
CA PRO A 321 -3.32 4.85 3.16
C PRO A 321 -3.87 5.43 4.47
N ARG A 322 -3.79 4.68 5.59
CA ARG A 322 -4.12 5.18 6.94
C ARG A 322 -3.43 6.51 7.24
N TYR A 323 -2.19 6.62 6.80
CA TYR A 323 -1.33 7.76 7.03
C TYR A 323 -1.20 8.52 5.71
N GLY A 324 -2.11 9.48 5.48
CA GLY A 324 -2.14 10.27 4.25
C GLY A 324 -0.90 11.15 4.05
N THR A 325 -0.15 11.41 5.12
CA THR A 325 1.08 12.20 5.10
C THR A 325 2.14 11.67 6.07
N HIS A 326 3.40 12.01 5.84
CA HIS A 326 4.53 11.72 6.72
C HIS A 326 5.50 12.92 6.80
N TYR A 327 6.32 12.93 7.85
CA TYR A 327 7.34 13.97 8.09
C TYR A 327 8.71 13.39 8.48
N THR A 328 8.84 12.06 8.60
CA THR A 328 10.09 11.37 8.96
C THR A 328 10.54 10.43 7.85
N LEU A 329 11.84 10.09 7.84
CA LEU A 329 12.40 9.09 6.93
C LEU A 329 11.75 7.72 7.09
N VAL A 330 11.43 7.32 8.33
CA VAL A 330 10.80 6.02 8.62
C VAL A 330 9.46 5.85 7.90
N GLY A 331 8.67 6.93 7.81
CA GLY A 331 7.37 6.92 7.13
C GLY A 331 7.44 7.13 5.62
N CYS A 332 8.59 7.58 5.09
CA CYS A 332 8.73 8.02 3.72
C CYS A 332 8.88 6.83 2.74
N PRO A 333 8.03 6.72 1.70
CA PRO A 333 8.18 5.71 0.65
C PRO A 333 9.47 5.84 -0.18
N TYR A 334 10.10 7.01 -0.13
CA TYR A 334 11.28 7.35 -0.93
C TYR A 334 12.56 7.41 -0.10
N SER A 335 12.52 7.19 1.21
CA SER A 335 13.76 7.15 2.01
C SER A 335 14.62 5.94 1.63
N ASP A 336 15.94 6.07 1.73
CA ASP A 336 16.91 4.99 1.43
C ASP A 336 16.57 3.65 2.11
N VAL A 337 16.11 3.70 3.36
CA VAL A 337 15.71 2.50 4.14
C VAL A 337 14.50 1.76 3.56
N ASN A 338 13.70 2.41 2.72
CA ASN A 338 12.47 1.89 2.14
C ASN A 338 12.57 1.69 0.62
N LEU A 339 13.67 2.10 -0.04
CA LEU A 339 13.83 2.02 -1.50
C LEU A 339 13.66 0.60 -2.05
N ASN A 340 14.15 -0.40 -1.32
CA ASN A 340 14.13 -1.81 -1.72
C ASN A 340 12.81 -2.53 -1.38
N ARG A 341 11.85 -1.86 -0.74
CA ARG A 341 10.52 -2.42 -0.46
C ARG A 341 9.58 -2.23 -1.67
N GLU A 342 10.02 -2.65 -2.85
CA GLU A 342 9.29 -2.39 -4.11
C GLU A 342 7.97 -3.17 -4.26
N ASN A 343 7.60 -4.02 -3.29
CA ASN A 343 6.29 -4.67 -3.25
C ASN A 343 5.35 -3.90 -2.32
N LEU A 344 4.63 -2.92 -2.89
CA LEU A 344 3.72 -2.07 -2.14
C LEU A 344 2.50 -2.78 -1.59
N LEU A 345 2.07 -3.87 -2.23
CA LEU A 345 0.95 -4.66 -1.77
C LEU A 345 1.50 -5.81 -0.93
N GLN A 346 1.18 -5.77 0.35
CA GLN A 346 1.48 -6.89 1.24
C GLN A 346 0.51 -8.03 0.94
N ASP A 347 1.02 -9.26 1.01
CA ASP A 347 0.16 -10.42 0.96
C ASP A 347 -0.74 -10.47 2.21
N ARG A 348 -2.06 -10.38 2.01
CA ARG A 348 -3.08 -10.46 3.08
C ARG A 348 -3.41 -11.87 3.56
N LEU A 349 -3.03 -12.90 2.80
CA LEU A 349 -3.32 -14.32 3.04
C LEU A 349 -2.09 -15.11 3.53
N SER A 350 -0.88 -14.57 3.44
CA SER A 350 0.38 -15.18 3.90
C SER A 350 0.40 -15.63 5.37
N GLY A 351 -0.61 -15.30 6.17
CA GLY A 351 -0.68 -15.63 7.60
C GLY A 351 0.30 -14.84 8.47
N GLU A 352 1.28 -14.17 7.85
CA GLU A 352 2.15 -13.19 8.48
C GLU A 352 1.33 -11.93 8.75
N ARG A 353 1.11 -11.60 10.03
CA ARG A 353 0.70 -10.24 10.38
C ARG A 353 1.77 -9.29 9.82
N PRO A 354 1.41 -8.08 9.37
CA PRO A 354 2.38 -7.03 9.07
C PRO A 354 3.29 -6.88 10.30
N SER A 355 4.47 -7.47 10.22
CA SER A 355 5.45 -7.45 11.30
C SER A 355 6.53 -6.47 10.87
N PRO A 356 6.99 -5.59 11.77
CA PRO A 356 8.29 -4.98 11.59
C PRO A 356 9.30 -6.12 11.68
N SER A 357 10.07 -6.31 10.61
CA SER A 357 10.98 -7.44 10.42
C SER A 357 11.93 -7.71 11.60
N ASN A 358 12.09 -9.01 11.88
CA ASN A 358 13.19 -9.78 12.48
C ASN A 358 13.38 -9.90 14.02
N SER A 359 12.88 -11.05 14.51
CA SER A 359 13.46 -12.05 15.44
C SER A 359 13.97 -11.65 16.84
N MET A 360 13.30 -12.16 17.89
CA MET A 360 13.89 -13.14 18.83
C MET A 360 12.84 -13.71 19.79
N GLN A 361 12.91 -15.03 20.01
CA GLN A 361 12.04 -15.84 20.86
C GLN A 361 12.18 -15.47 22.36
N LYS A 362 11.06 -15.37 23.10
CA LYS A 362 10.86 -16.16 24.35
C LYS A 362 9.48 -16.01 25.02
N ALA A 363 8.92 -17.20 25.31
CA ALA A 363 8.30 -17.69 26.54
C ALA A 363 7.06 -17.03 27.18
N LYS A 364 6.00 -17.86 27.29
CA LYS A 364 4.77 -17.74 28.09
C LYS A 364 5.01 -17.65 29.61
N ARG A 365 4.19 -16.85 30.32
CA ARG A 365 3.55 -17.16 31.64
C ARG A 365 2.51 -16.07 31.99
N LEU A 366 1.20 -16.37 32.00
CA LEU A 366 0.27 -16.87 33.05
C LEU A 366 -0.19 -15.82 34.11
N GLU A 367 -1.53 -15.70 34.21
CA GLU A 367 -2.45 -14.81 34.97
C GLU A 367 -2.26 -14.84 36.52
N THR A 368 -2.77 -13.98 37.43
CA THR A 368 -4.07 -13.28 37.72
C THR A 368 -3.86 -12.46 39.06
N PRO A 369 -4.84 -11.87 39.82
CA PRO A 369 -6.02 -10.99 39.59
C PRO A 369 -6.08 -9.67 40.46
N LEU A 370 -7.01 -8.75 40.09
CA LEU A 370 -7.81 -7.66 40.77
C LEU A 370 -7.74 -7.39 42.32
N PRO A 371 -8.39 -6.34 42.95
CA PRO A 371 -9.22 -5.16 42.51
C PRO A 371 -9.01 -3.83 43.35
N PHE A 372 -9.93 -2.84 43.19
CA PHE A 372 -10.20 -1.60 43.98
C PHE A 372 -9.32 -0.38 43.62
N LEU A 373 -9.80 0.83 43.25
CA LEU A 373 -10.95 1.61 43.71
C LEU A 373 -11.54 2.47 42.58
N LEU A 374 -12.79 2.20 42.27
CA LEU A 374 -13.72 3.06 41.55
C LEU A 374 -14.21 4.11 42.56
N GLY A 375 -13.80 5.37 42.42
CA GLY A 375 -14.26 6.43 43.35
C GLY A 375 -13.89 7.86 42.99
N ALA A 376 -12.84 8.08 42.20
CA ALA A 376 -12.34 9.44 41.91
C ALA A 376 -12.64 9.95 40.48
N LEU A 377 -13.41 9.20 39.67
CA LEU A 377 -13.61 9.52 38.25
C LEU A 377 -14.75 10.49 37.93
N HIS A 378 -15.46 11.04 38.92
CA HIS A 378 -16.73 11.73 38.65
C HIS A 378 -16.70 13.27 38.70
N GLN A 379 -15.54 13.92 38.77
CA GLN A 379 -15.48 15.40 38.80
C GLN A 379 -14.58 16.08 37.77
N SER A 380 -13.91 15.34 36.89
CA SER A 380 -12.98 15.94 35.91
C SER A 380 -13.50 15.95 34.45
N ILE A 381 -14.74 15.53 34.21
CA ILE A 381 -15.29 15.36 32.85
C ILE A 381 -15.97 16.64 32.31
N PHE A 382 -16.28 17.63 33.15
CA PHE A 382 -17.02 18.82 32.72
C PHE A 382 -16.35 20.14 33.12
N MET A 383 -15.36 20.58 32.32
CA MET A 383 -15.18 22.00 31.98
C MET A 383 -14.37 22.13 30.67
N PRO A 384 -14.96 22.66 29.58
CA PRO A 384 -14.24 22.95 28.35
C PRO A 384 -13.66 24.38 28.39
N SER A 385 -12.35 24.53 28.23
CA SER A 385 -11.72 25.83 28.01
C SER A 385 -11.27 25.98 26.54
N LEU A 386 -12.25 26.22 25.68
CA LEU A 386 -12.04 26.91 24.41
C LEU A 386 -11.85 28.41 24.72
N ALA A 387 -10.61 28.90 24.72
CA ALA A 387 -10.33 30.33 24.64
C ALA A 387 -8.97 30.60 23.99
N SER A 388 -8.98 31.48 23.00
CA SER A 388 -7.83 31.98 22.24
C SER A 388 -7.10 33.09 23.01
N ASN A 389 -6.25 32.73 23.97
CA ASN A 389 -5.01 33.43 24.39
C ASN A 389 -4.50 32.92 25.75
N PRO A 390 -3.29 32.35 25.86
CA PRO A 390 -2.79 31.81 27.13
C PRO A 390 -1.51 32.54 27.57
N THR A 391 -1.60 33.63 28.34
CA THR A 391 -0.35 34.21 28.89
C THR A 391 -0.35 34.50 30.39
N HIS A 392 -1.49 34.53 31.11
CA HIS A 392 -1.42 34.90 32.55
C HIS A 392 -2.22 34.03 33.54
N ARG A 393 -3.14 33.17 33.10
CA ARG A 393 -3.90 32.28 34.02
C ARG A 393 -3.30 30.88 34.22
N LEU A 394 -2.28 30.50 33.45
CA LEU A 394 -1.64 29.17 33.59
C LEU A 394 -0.69 29.08 34.78
N HIS A 395 -0.11 30.21 35.20
CA HIS A 395 0.99 30.22 36.18
C HIS A 395 0.56 29.82 37.60
N LEU A 396 -0.68 30.11 38.00
CA LEU A 396 -1.21 29.81 39.34
C LEU A 396 -1.80 28.39 39.49
N CYS A 397 -2.06 27.71 38.37
CA CYS A 397 -2.54 26.32 38.35
C CYS A 397 -1.37 25.31 38.34
N TRP A 398 -0.16 25.77 37.99
CA TRP A 398 1.01 24.94 37.73
C TRP A 398 1.73 24.48 39.00
N GLU A 399 1.89 25.36 40.00
CA GLU A 399 2.51 25.00 41.30
C GLU A 399 1.72 23.94 42.07
N LYS A 400 0.40 23.84 41.84
CA LYS A 400 -0.46 22.79 42.41
C LYS A 400 -0.32 21.46 41.66
N HIS A 401 -0.05 21.47 40.36
CA HIS A 401 0.17 20.25 39.56
C HIS A 401 1.56 19.62 39.77
N CYS A 402 2.61 20.41 40.05
CA CYS A 402 3.94 19.88 40.38
C CYS A 402 3.94 18.95 41.61
N LYS A 403 3.03 19.18 42.57
CA LYS A 403 2.86 18.32 43.76
C LYS A 403 2.38 16.90 43.44
N LEU A 404 1.84 16.67 42.23
CA LEU A 404 1.30 15.38 41.78
C LEU A 404 2.31 14.55 40.97
N LEU A 405 3.49 15.11 40.65
CA LEU A 405 4.54 14.49 39.83
C LEU A 405 5.94 14.77 40.43
N PRO A 406 6.27 14.23 41.61
CA PRO A 406 7.54 14.52 42.30
C PRO A 406 8.79 14.09 41.51
N GLU A 407 8.64 13.09 40.63
CA GLU A 407 9.65 12.53 39.72
C GLU A 407 10.22 13.54 38.69
N VAL A 408 9.54 14.67 38.49
CA VAL A 408 9.85 15.68 37.46
C VAL A 408 10.69 16.84 38.04
N SER A 409 10.87 16.88 39.36
CA SER A 409 11.58 17.95 40.05
C SER A 409 13.09 17.90 39.76
N GLY A 410 13.67 19.01 39.27
CA GLY A 410 15.12 19.17 39.06
C GLY A 410 15.67 18.73 37.70
N LEU A 411 14.83 18.23 36.79
CA LEU A 411 15.24 17.78 35.45
C LEU A 411 14.92 18.83 34.38
N THR A 412 15.92 19.30 33.64
CA THR A 412 15.73 20.30 32.57
C THR A 412 15.53 19.65 31.20
N ALA A 413 14.87 20.33 30.25
CA ALA A 413 14.76 19.86 28.86
C ALA A 413 16.12 19.49 28.23
N LYS A 414 17.19 20.24 28.52
CA LYS A 414 18.54 19.94 28.03
C LYS A 414 19.11 18.62 28.57
N HIS A 415 18.75 18.26 29.80
CA HIS A 415 19.15 16.99 30.38
C HIS A 415 18.31 15.85 29.80
N VAL A 416 16.99 16.04 29.70
CA VAL A 416 16.06 15.04 29.16
C VAL A 416 16.34 14.75 27.69
N ALA A 417 16.75 15.74 26.89
CA ALA A 417 17.15 15.52 25.50
C ALA A 417 18.28 14.51 25.32
N LYS A 418 19.13 14.31 26.35
CA LYS A 418 20.24 13.34 26.30
C LYS A 418 19.85 11.94 26.75
N TRP A 419 18.59 11.72 27.14
CA TRP A 419 18.14 10.42 27.61
C TRP A 419 18.13 9.40 26.49
N THR A 420 18.64 8.22 26.82
CA THR A 420 18.44 7.00 26.07
C THR A 420 16.99 6.52 26.17
N VAL A 421 16.58 5.64 25.25
CA VAL A 421 15.25 5.02 25.27
C VAL A 421 14.97 4.37 26.63
N GLU A 422 15.96 3.71 27.22
CA GLU A 422 15.88 3.03 28.51
C GLU A 422 15.63 4.00 29.67
N GLU A 423 16.21 5.20 29.60
CA GLU A 423 16.01 6.27 30.59
C GLU A 423 14.61 6.89 30.46
N VAL A 424 14.13 7.13 29.23
CA VAL A 424 12.74 7.55 28.98
C VAL A 424 11.76 6.51 29.51
N VAL A 425 11.99 5.24 29.19
CA VAL A 425 11.13 4.14 29.62
C VAL A 425 11.13 3.99 31.14
N SER A 426 12.30 4.08 31.78
CA SER A 426 12.43 4.09 33.25
C SER A 426 11.66 5.25 33.89
N PHE A 427 11.68 6.43 33.27
CA PHE A 427 10.90 7.58 33.71
C PHE A 427 9.38 7.32 33.59
N ILE A 428 8.91 6.81 32.45
CA ILE A 428 7.48 6.48 32.24
C ILE A 428 6.99 5.39 33.22
N GLN A 429 7.85 4.42 33.56
CA GLN A 429 7.53 3.39 34.56
C GLN A 429 7.29 3.97 35.96
N ARG A 430 8.00 5.05 36.30
CA ARG A 430 7.90 5.72 37.60
C ARG A 430 6.72 6.70 37.67
N LEU A 431 6.17 7.12 36.53
CA LEU A 431 4.97 7.96 36.51
C LEU A 431 3.73 7.20 37.04
N PRO A 432 2.96 7.77 37.99
CA PRO A 432 1.82 7.09 38.60
C PRO A 432 0.76 6.63 37.59
N GLY A 433 0.56 5.32 37.48
CA GLY A 433 -0.40 4.70 36.57
C GLY A 433 0.02 4.72 35.09
N CYS A 434 1.32 4.90 34.81
CA CYS A 434 1.89 4.86 33.45
C CYS A 434 2.82 3.66 33.21
N LYS A 435 2.91 2.71 34.17
CA LYS A 435 3.87 1.59 34.12
C LYS A 435 3.69 0.68 32.92
N GLU A 436 2.45 0.42 32.51
CA GLU A 436 2.12 -0.40 31.34
C GLU A 436 2.40 0.34 30.03
N GLN A 437 2.37 1.67 30.04
CA GLN A 437 2.62 2.49 28.87
C GLN A 437 4.11 2.55 28.53
N ALA A 438 4.98 2.25 29.48
CA ALA A 438 6.42 2.28 29.27
C ALA A 438 6.90 1.23 28.24
N SER A 439 6.18 0.12 28.05
CA SER A 439 6.49 -0.82 26.96
C SER A 439 6.29 -0.19 25.58
N VAL A 440 5.26 0.66 25.43
CA VAL A 440 4.98 1.38 24.19
C VAL A 440 6.12 2.33 23.84
N PHE A 441 6.66 3.07 24.82
CA PHE A 441 7.82 3.94 24.60
C PHE A 441 9.10 3.17 24.24
N ARG A 442 9.24 1.95 24.75
CA ARG A 442 10.36 1.06 24.40
C ARG A 442 10.20 0.50 22.99
N GLU A 443 9.01 0.01 22.65
CA GLU A 443 8.68 -0.57 21.34
C GLU A 443 8.81 0.47 20.21
N GLU A 444 8.39 1.71 20.48
CA GLU A 444 8.49 2.83 19.55
C GLU A 444 9.86 3.53 19.58
N GLN A 445 10.82 3.01 20.35
CA GLN A 445 12.19 3.53 20.49
C GLN A 445 12.26 5.04 20.76
N ILE A 446 11.44 5.51 21.69
CA ILE A 446 11.33 6.95 21.99
C ILE A 446 12.45 7.35 22.93
N ASP A 447 13.46 8.04 22.39
CA ASP A 447 14.57 8.64 23.12
C ASP A 447 14.20 10.02 23.70
N GLY A 448 15.14 10.65 24.41
CA GLY A 448 14.92 11.92 25.10
C GLY A 448 14.54 13.08 24.20
N GLU A 449 15.10 13.16 22.99
CA GLU A 449 14.78 14.20 22.01
C GLU A 449 13.38 13.99 21.45
N ALA A 450 13.05 12.77 21.02
CA ALA A 450 11.72 12.41 20.55
C ALA A 450 10.67 12.59 21.65
N PHE A 451 10.98 12.19 22.88
CA PHE A 451 10.11 12.31 24.03
C PHE A 451 9.68 13.76 24.29
N LEU A 452 10.63 14.69 24.21
CA LEU A 452 10.32 16.11 24.36
C LEU A 452 9.47 16.66 23.21
N LEU A 453 9.48 16.06 22.02
CA LEU A 453 8.70 16.55 20.88
C LEU A 453 7.24 16.09 20.89
N LEU A 454 6.91 15.06 21.68
CA LEU A 454 5.56 14.52 21.76
C LEU A 454 4.56 15.55 22.30
N ASN A 455 3.47 15.72 21.56
CA ASN A 455 2.29 16.44 22.02
C ASN A 455 1.22 15.47 22.56
N GLN A 456 0.19 16.01 23.25
CA GLN A 456 -0.89 15.18 23.80
C GLN A 456 -1.60 14.33 22.74
N SER A 457 -1.82 14.89 21.54
CA SER A 457 -2.47 14.19 20.43
C SER A 457 -1.60 13.03 19.94
N ASP A 458 -0.27 13.18 19.92
CA ASP A 458 0.65 12.11 19.53
C ASP A 458 0.56 10.95 20.53
N ILE A 459 0.58 11.25 21.82
CA ILE A 459 0.52 10.22 22.86
C ILE A 459 -0.81 9.46 22.81
N VAL A 460 -1.93 10.15 22.52
CA VAL A 460 -3.25 9.51 22.45
C VAL A 460 -3.49 8.77 21.13
N LYS A 461 -3.16 9.39 20.00
CA LYS A 461 -3.55 8.89 18.67
C LYS A 461 -2.47 8.06 17.99
N ILE A 462 -1.20 8.40 18.23
CA ILE A 462 -0.06 7.73 17.61
C ILE A 462 0.39 6.58 18.51
N LEU A 463 0.65 6.85 19.79
CA LEU A 463 1.04 5.81 20.76
C LEU A 463 -0.15 4.99 21.27
N SER A 464 -1.37 5.34 20.86
CA SER A 464 -2.61 4.66 21.28
C SER A 464 -2.78 4.57 22.80
N ILE A 465 -2.21 5.52 23.54
CA ILE A 465 -2.30 5.56 25.00
C ILE A 465 -3.60 6.24 25.41
N LYS A 466 -4.34 5.64 26.34
CA LYS A 466 -5.58 6.21 26.87
C LYS A 466 -5.35 7.64 27.38
N LEU A 467 -6.35 8.50 27.21
CA LEU A 467 -6.27 9.94 27.52
C LEU A 467 -5.73 10.24 28.94
N GLY A 468 -6.10 9.44 29.95
CA GLY A 468 -5.66 9.62 31.33
C GLY A 468 -4.14 9.55 31.51
N PRO A 469 -3.48 8.41 31.21
CA PRO A 469 -2.02 8.32 31.21
C PRO A 469 -1.35 9.29 30.23
N ALA A 470 -1.93 9.52 29.05
CA ALA A 470 -1.39 10.44 28.06
C ALA A 470 -1.25 11.88 28.58
N LEU A 471 -2.26 12.36 29.32
CA LEU A 471 -2.22 13.68 29.95
C LEU A 471 -1.11 13.79 31.00
N LYS A 472 -0.85 12.74 31.78
CA LYS A 472 0.22 12.73 32.79
C LYS A 472 1.61 12.83 32.15
N ILE A 473 1.81 12.06 31.08
CA ILE A 473 3.06 12.04 30.31
C ILE A 473 3.27 13.40 29.62
N TYR A 474 2.23 13.92 28.96
CA TYR A 474 2.31 15.22 28.30
C TYR A 474 2.56 16.36 29.29
N ASN A 475 1.91 16.34 30.45
CA ASN A 475 2.16 17.34 31.50
C ASN A 475 3.60 17.28 32.02
N ALA A 476 4.22 16.09 32.13
CA ALA A 476 5.64 15.96 32.46
C ALA A 476 6.55 16.57 31.37
N ILE A 477 6.23 16.37 30.09
CA ILE A 477 6.96 17.01 28.97
C ILE A 477 6.86 18.53 29.04
N LEU A 478 5.67 19.06 29.30
CA LEU A 478 5.46 20.50 29.48
C LEU A 478 6.26 21.04 30.68
N MET A 479 6.37 20.26 31.76
CA MET A 479 7.22 20.60 32.91
C MET A 479 8.71 20.70 32.53
N PHE A 480 9.25 19.73 31.79
CA PHE A 480 10.64 19.79 31.32
C PHE A 480 10.92 21.02 30.45
N LYS A 481 9.97 21.40 29.59
CA LYS A 481 10.07 22.59 28.71
C LYS A 481 9.92 23.92 29.46
N SER A 482 9.05 23.95 30.48
CA SER A 482 8.74 25.18 31.24
C SER A 482 9.85 25.60 32.21
N MET A 483 10.67 24.67 32.70
CA MET A 483 11.79 24.98 33.60
C MET A 483 13.00 25.64 32.89
N CYS A 484 12.88 26.02 31.62
CA CYS A 484 13.87 26.83 30.91
C CYS A 484 13.69 28.35 31.11
N PHE A 485 12.65 28.82 31.81
CA PHE A 485 12.36 30.24 32.04
C PHE A 485 12.49 30.69 33.50
N LYS A 486 13.37 30.08 34.29
CA LYS A 486 13.85 30.67 35.56
C LYS A 486 15.36 30.87 35.52
#